data_AF-A0A653A298-F1
#
_entry.id   AF-A0A653A298-F1
#
_cell.length_a   1.000
_cell.length_b   1.000
_cell.length_c   1.000
_cell.angle_alpha   90.00
_cell.angle_beta   90.00
_cell.angle_gamma   90.00
#
_symmetry.space_group_name_H-M   'P 1'
#
loop_
_entity.id
_entity.type
_entity.pdbx_description
1 polymer ?
#
loop_
_entity_poly.entity_id
_entity_poly.type
_entity_poly.pdbx_seq_one_letter_code
_entity_poly.pdbx_strand_id
1 'polypeptide(L)'
;MKKTRILTCILACVCSLFMACAASSEIQSTQATTRGAFFLVGIGPGDADLLTAKALSTIQSADVVFCSADIRERLSSLVDVNRKQVFDGFQGLGSFYRQDCNALAEDQRKKNGIPCETYQGKQAELAEIVRKGVAEGKKMAFLSPGDPTLYGADAWTLQELADLNPSVVPGLSAFNAANAVLRAGLGEVILTTPFCGDDAEQQKDTLENLARYDKATLVIFVPGDMAYLVKRLSASFPSDTPVAVVNHAGQQEKTGVYVGTIGDLKQKSPVQGTGFYLLYVGKALKDAPYRAAFADKVKGSGKFYLVGTGPGDPDLATLRALEVIQKADLVFASEKLSDRFQKELSGKEVIFGFHRLFPFYGKSCSEVSDAEKKKEKMSCDEFHRKQAEFAARVRKAVAEGKTVVMMDSGDPLVYGPSSWTLQELKDVDTEVVPGLSCFNAANAALAQGIADDRRFHSVVLASGWSVEEMAPLQCTMALFTMRTEFKKFIDILSAHYPPDTPVAIVSSAGYAGREMVSKRRLSGLMGQEATENLPFEYMIYIGDSLDVGAER
;
A
#
# COMPACT_ATOMS: atom_id res chain seq x y z
N MET A 1 6.91 41.12 -55.70
CA MET A 1 7.71 42.33 -56.01
C MET A 1 8.31 42.84 -54.69
N LYS A 2 9.64 43.02 -54.53
CA LYS A 2 10.41 44.26 -54.86
C LYS A 2 9.76 45.51 -54.21
N LYS A 3 10.35 46.28 -53.28
CA LYS A 3 11.76 46.61 -52.91
C LYS A 3 11.83 47.01 -51.41
N THR A 4 12.83 46.63 -50.59
CA THR A 4 14.18 47.23 -50.37
C THR A 4 14.14 48.59 -49.61
N ARG A 5 14.96 48.98 -48.61
CA ARG A 5 15.94 48.44 -47.60
C ARG A 5 16.72 49.68 -47.05
N ILE A 6 17.53 49.52 -45.99
CA ILE A 6 18.75 50.35 -45.63
C ILE A 6 18.49 51.74 -45.00
N LEU A 7 18.87 52.04 -43.72
CA LEU A 7 20.20 52.37 -43.10
C LEU A 7 20.46 53.92 -43.09
N THR A 8 21.18 54.61 -42.18
CA THR A 8 22.25 54.24 -41.20
C THR A 8 22.30 55.21 -39.97
N CYS A 9 23.22 54.97 -39.02
CA CYS A 9 23.57 55.70 -37.78
C CYS A 9 24.16 57.13 -37.91
N ILE A 10 24.15 57.89 -36.78
CA ILE A 10 25.22 58.73 -36.15
C ILE A 10 24.54 59.36 -34.89
N LEU A 11 24.93 59.20 -33.62
CA LEU A 11 26.19 59.16 -32.85
C LEU A 11 26.63 60.52 -32.24
N ALA A 12 26.71 60.53 -30.90
CA ALA A 12 27.53 61.37 -30.00
C ALA A 12 27.06 62.75 -29.47
N CYS A 13 27.39 62.93 -28.18
CA CYS A 13 27.63 64.18 -27.43
C CYS A 13 26.48 65.16 -27.11
N VAL A 14 25.87 64.95 -25.93
CA VAL A 14 26.19 65.83 -24.78
C VAL A 14 26.56 64.94 -23.59
N CYS A 15 27.76 65.15 -23.06
CA CYS A 15 28.26 64.50 -21.85
C CYS A 15 28.28 65.53 -20.70
N SER A 16 28.48 65.05 -19.47
CA SER A 16 28.81 65.87 -18.28
C SER A 16 27.66 66.67 -17.64
N LEU A 17 27.02 66.10 -16.62
CA LEU A 17 27.21 66.53 -15.22
C LEU A 17 26.70 65.46 -14.25
N PHE A 18 27.16 65.52 -12.98
CA PHE A 18 26.87 64.60 -11.86
C PHE A 18 27.53 63.23 -11.89
N MET A 19 28.80 63.26 -11.46
CA MET A 19 29.53 62.14 -10.87
C MET A 19 29.07 61.87 -9.43
N ALA A 20 29.39 60.66 -8.92
CA ALA A 20 29.39 60.26 -7.52
C ALA A 20 28.04 60.07 -6.78
N CYS A 21 27.52 58.84 -6.81
CA CYS A 21 27.64 57.94 -5.65
C CYS A 21 27.44 56.48 -6.06
N ALA A 22 28.53 55.76 -6.34
CA ALA A 22 28.47 54.33 -6.66
C ALA A 22 28.39 53.52 -5.35
N ALA A 23 27.19 53.30 -4.84
CA ALA A 23 26.95 52.27 -3.84
C ALA A 23 26.98 50.91 -4.53
N SER A 24 28.03 50.13 -4.30
CA SER A 24 28.13 48.74 -4.72
C SER A 24 27.09 47.91 -3.99
N SER A 25 25.95 47.65 -4.63
CA SER A 25 24.98 46.66 -4.16
C SER A 25 25.59 45.27 -4.33
N GLU A 26 26.20 44.76 -3.27
CA GLU A 26 26.53 43.35 -3.17
C GLU A 26 25.24 42.55 -3.35
N ILE A 27 25.18 41.74 -4.41
CA ILE A 27 24.14 40.74 -4.57
C ILE A 27 24.46 39.67 -3.52
N GLN A 28 23.94 39.85 -2.31
CA GLN A 28 23.86 38.77 -1.34
C GLN A 28 23.05 37.66 -1.99
N SER A 29 23.75 36.61 -2.44
CA SER A 29 23.11 35.36 -2.78
C SER A 29 22.41 34.87 -1.53
N THR A 30 21.08 35.03 -1.48
CA THR A 30 20.25 34.33 -0.51
C THR A 30 20.46 32.84 -0.77
N GLN A 31 21.34 32.22 0.02
CA GLN A 31 21.40 30.78 0.11
C GLN A 31 19.97 30.32 0.37
N ALA A 32 19.43 29.51 -0.52
CA ALA A 32 18.16 28.86 -0.26
C ALA A 32 18.41 27.95 0.96
N THR A 33 18.02 28.43 2.14
CA THR A 33 18.09 27.66 3.37
C THR A 33 17.28 26.41 3.14
N THR A 34 17.96 25.27 3.05
CA THR A 34 17.32 23.97 2.86
C THR A 34 16.39 23.77 4.05
N ARG A 35 15.08 23.90 3.80
CA ARG A 35 14.07 23.72 4.83
C ARG A 35 14.18 22.28 5.32
N GLY A 36 14.41 22.12 6.63
CA GLY A 36 14.42 20.82 7.26
C GLY A 36 13.07 20.11 7.08
N ALA A 37 13.07 18.79 7.14
CA ALA A 37 11.88 17.99 6.88
C ALA A 37 11.89 16.72 7.72
N PHE A 38 10.71 16.28 8.14
CA PHE A 38 10.51 14.97 8.79
C PHE A 38 9.81 14.01 7.83
N PHE A 39 10.36 12.80 7.72
CA PHE A 39 9.85 11.71 6.91
C PHE A 39 9.53 10.51 7.79
N LEU A 40 8.30 10.02 7.73
CA LEU A 40 7.95 8.69 8.26
C LEU A 40 8.05 7.68 7.12
N VAL A 41 9.05 6.81 7.18
CA VAL A 41 9.47 5.94 6.06
C VAL A 41 9.09 4.49 6.34
N GLY A 42 8.15 3.97 5.54
CA GLY A 42 7.81 2.55 5.52
C GLY A 42 8.93 1.75 4.89
N ILE A 43 9.61 0.91 5.68
CA ILE A 43 10.73 0.09 5.18
C ILE A 43 10.30 -1.29 4.67
N GLY A 44 9.00 -1.61 4.65
CA GLY A 44 8.51 -2.93 4.27
C GLY A 44 8.66 -3.99 5.38
N PRO A 45 8.09 -5.19 5.22
CA PRO A 45 7.79 -6.09 6.35
C PRO A 45 8.91 -7.09 6.69
N GLY A 46 9.97 -7.19 5.88
CA GLY A 46 10.91 -8.30 5.99
C GLY A 46 12.27 -8.09 5.34
N ASP A 47 12.46 -8.59 4.12
CA ASP A 47 13.74 -8.53 3.42
C ASP A 47 14.11 -7.09 3.01
N ALA A 48 15.41 -6.82 2.83
CA ALA A 48 15.90 -5.47 2.51
C ALA A 48 15.49 -5.00 1.11
N ASP A 49 15.38 -5.92 0.15
CA ASP A 49 15.01 -5.66 -1.24
C ASP A 49 13.49 -5.40 -1.44
N LEU A 50 12.66 -5.65 -0.44
CA LEU A 50 11.26 -5.18 -0.38
C LEU A 50 11.13 -3.69 -0.02
N LEU A 51 12.24 -3.01 0.25
CA LEU A 51 12.30 -1.55 0.31
C LEU A 51 11.96 -0.95 -1.07
N THR A 52 11.28 0.19 -1.10
CA THR A 52 11.06 0.94 -2.36
C THR A 52 12.26 1.81 -2.70
N ALA A 53 12.48 2.11 -3.98
CA ALA A 53 13.55 3.03 -4.38
C ALA A 53 13.36 4.44 -3.80
N LYS A 54 12.11 4.87 -3.56
CA LYS A 54 11.74 6.11 -2.85
C LYS A 54 12.13 6.08 -1.37
N ALA A 55 11.89 4.97 -0.68
CA ALA A 55 12.33 4.81 0.70
C ALA A 55 13.87 4.79 0.77
N LEU A 56 14.54 4.05 -0.12
CA LEU A 56 16.00 4.02 -0.21
C LEU A 56 16.60 5.42 -0.40
N SER A 57 16.12 6.19 -1.39
CA SER A 57 16.62 7.53 -1.69
C SER A 57 16.32 8.53 -0.56
N THR A 58 15.17 8.41 0.09
CA THR A 58 14.82 9.22 1.27
C THR A 58 15.81 8.98 2.40
N ILE A 59 16.06 7.72 2.78
CA ILE A 59 17.00 7.33 3.84
C ILE A 59 18.43 7.76 3.48
N GLN A 60 18.87 7.55 2.24
CA GLN A 60 20.17 8.01 1.76
C GLN A 60 20.32 9.54 1.86
N SER A 61 19.26 10.30 1.59
CA SER A 61 19.26 11.77 1.67
C SER A 61 19.09 12.35 3.08
N ALA A 62 18.75 11.54 4.09
CA ALA A 62 18.52 11.99 5.45
C ALA A 62 19.84 12.24 6.22
N ASP A 63 19.89 13.30 7.02
CA ASP A 63 21.02 13.62 7.90
C ASP A 63 20.95 12.82 9.20
N VAL A 64 19.73 12.61 9.69
CA VAL A 64 19.41 11.91 10.94
C VAL A 64 18.43 10.77 10.66
N VAL A 65 18.68 9.60 11.24
CA VAL A 65 17.83 8.41 11.10
C VAL A 65 17.40 7.89 12.47
N PHE A 66 16.11 7.68 12.67
CA PHE A 66 15.57 6.96 13.83
C PHE A 66 15.32 5.52 13.43
N CYS A 67 16.10 4.58 13.96
CA CYS A 67 15.97 3.16 13.65
C CYS A 67 16.60 2.28 14.74
N SER A 68 15.97 1.13 14.99
CA SER A 68 16.48 0.11 15.91
C SER A 68 17.67 -0.66 15.32
N ALA A 69 18.41 -1.36 16.19
CA ALA A 69 19.58 -2.16 15.78
C ALA A 69 19.28 -3.21 14.71
N ASP A 70 18.13 -3.89 14.77
CA ASP A 70 17.69 -4.88 13.79
C ASP A 70 17.37 -4.25 12.42
N ILE A 71 16.79 -3.04 12.41
CA ILE A 71 16.57 -2.26 11.19
C ILE A 71 17.91 -1.85 10.57
N ARG A 72 18.90 -1.43 11.38
CA ARG A 72 20.25 -1.12 10.89
C ARG A 72 20.92 -2.34 10.26
N GLU A 73 20.87 -3.49 10.92
CA GLU A 73 21.47 -4.74 10.42
C GLU A 73 20.82 -5.13 9.09
N ARG A 74 19.49 -5.15 9.03
CA ARG A 74 18.69 -5.44 7.83
C ARG A 74 19.07 -4.55 6.64
N LEU A 75 19.25 -3.24 6.85
CA LEU A 75 19.49 -2.27 5.77
C LEU A 75 20.98 -2.03 5.46
N SER A 76 21.90 -2.68 6.17
CA SER A 76 23.34 -2.47 6.07
C SER A 76 23.95 -2.71 4.68
N SER A 77 23.33 -3.55 3.85
CA SER A 77 23.73 -3.81 2.47
C SER A 77 23.27 -2.74 1.46
N LEU A 78 22.33 -1.87 1.86
CA LEU A 78 21.70 -0.86 0.99
C LEU A 78 22.07 0.58 1.38
N VAL A 79 22.31 0.83 2.68
CA VAL A 79 22.66 2.15 3.21
C VAL A 79 23.75 2.04 4.27
N ASP A 80 24.83 2.80 4.10
CA ASP A 80 25.81 3.02 5.17
C ASP A 80 25.24 4.01 6.20
N VAL A 81 24.40 3.48 7.09
CA VAL A 81 23.74 4.24 8.17
C VAL A 81 24.77 4.76 9.19
N ASN A 82 25.97 4.18 9.27
CA ASN A 82 27.01 4.58 10.23
C ASN A 82 27.63 5.95 9.91
N ARG A 83 27.42 6.48 8.70
CA ARG A 83 27.83 7.86 8.32
C ARG A 83 26.78 8.92 8.69
N LYS A 84 25.68 8.53 9.34
CA LYS A 84 24.55 9.40 9.69
C LYS A 84 24.46 9.52 11.21
N GLN A 85 23.77 10.56 11.69
CA GLN A 85 23.38 10.61 13.09
C GLN A 85 22.23 9.60 13.30
N VAL A 86 22.37 8.68 14.25
CA VAL A 86 21.36 7.64 14.50
C VAL A 86 20.80 7.77 15.91
N PHE A 87 19.48 7.64 16.00
CA PHE A 87 18.76 7.48 17.26
C PHE A 87 18.04 6.11 17.29
N ASP A 88 18.07 5.45 18.44
CA ASP A 88 17.52 4.11 18.69
C ASP A 88 16.52 4.17 19.85
N GLY A 89 15.67 3.16 19.99
CA GLY A 89 14.74 3.04 21.13
C GLY A 89 13.51 3.94 21.05
N PHE A 90 13.17 4.45 19.87
CA PHE A 90 11.99 5.29 19.60
C PHE A 90 10.86 4.58 18.81
N GLN A 91 11.12 3.39 18.26
CA GLN A 91 10.13 2.58 17.55
C GLN A 91 9.06 2.01 18.48
N GLY A 92 7.82 1.89 17.99
CA GLY A 92 6.72 1.25 18.71
C GLY A 92 6.17 2.05 19.90
N LEU A 93 6.50 3.35 19.98
CA LEU A 93 6.12 4.22 21.10
C LEU A 93 4.67 4.70 21.09
N GLY A 94 3.84 4.40 20.09
CA GLY A 94 2.45 4.89 20.01
C GLY A 94 1.51 4.43 21.13
N SER A 95 1.95 3.55 22.03
CA SER A 95 1.15 3.15 23.20
C SER A 95 1.04 4.31 24.20
N PHE A 96 -0.14 4.48 24.79
CA PHE A 96 -0.47 5.60 25.71
C PHE A 96 -0.38 7.02 25.12
N TYR A 97 -0.21 7.15 23.79
CA TYR A 97 -0.20 8.46 23.14
C TYR A 97 -1.53 9.20 23.37
N ARG A 98 -1.45 10.45 23.86
CA ARG A 98 -2.60 11.31 24.25
C ARG A 98 -3.59 10.70 25.26
N GLN A 99 -3.16 9.71 26.05
CA GLN A 99 -3.95 9.19 27.19
C GLN A 99 -3.53 9.88 28.48
N ASP A 100 -4.44 10.07 29.44
CA ASP A 100 -4.03 10.48 30.80
C ASP A 100 -3.61 9.25 31.60
N CYS A 101 -2.31 9.12 31.88
CA CYS A 101 -1.77 8.02 32.67
C CYS A 101 -2.36 7.91 34.09
N ASN A 102 -2.93 8.99 34.63
CA ASN A 102 -3.57 8.99 35.95
C ASN A 102 -5.04 8.55 35.91
N ALA A 103 -5.67 8.55 34.73
CA ALA A 103 -7.02 8.02 34.51
C ALA A 103 -7.04 6.50 34.24
N LEU A 104 -5.86 5.89 34.00
CA LEU A 104 -5.71 4.45 33.79
C LEU A 104 -5.69 3.68 35.11
N ALA A 105 -6.27 2.48 35.13
CA ALA A 105 -6.11 1.53 36.23
C ALA A 105 -4.64 1.08 36.37
N GLU A 106 -4.22 0.67 37.58
CA GLU A 106 -2.80 0.40 37.87
C GLU A 106 -2.19 -0.74 37.02
N ASP A 107 -3.01 -1.75 36.72
CA ASP A 107 -2.68 -2.86 35.82
C ASP A 107 -2.63 -2.45 34.34
N GLN A 108 -3.44 -1.47 33.94
CA GLN A 108 -3.48 -0.89 32.59
C GLN A 108 -2.40 0.19 32.36
N ARG A 109 -1.86 0.82 33.41
CA ARG A 109 -0.84 1.90 33.34
C ARG A 109 0.56 1.42 32.88
N LYS A 110 0.70 0.16 32.46
CA LYS A 110 1.96 -0.45 31.99
C LYS A 110 1.71 -1.30 30.75
N LYS A 111 2.65 -1.28 29.80
CA LYS A 111 2.65 -2.19 28.64
C LYS A 111 4.03 -2.78 28.46
N ASN A 112 4.12 -4.09 28.26
CA ASN A 112 5.39 -4.84 28.22
C ASN A 112 6.28 -4.57 29.45
N GLY A 113 5.68 -4.31 30.62
CA GLY A 113 6.38 -3.93 31.86
C GLY A 113 6.83 -2.46 31.94
N ILE A 114 6.68 -1.67 30.88
CA ILE A 114 7.09 -0.26 30.81
C ILE A 114 5.92 0.65 31.24
N PRO A 115 6.11 1.58 32.19
CA PRO A 115 5.07 2.54 32.61
C PRO A 115 4.63 3.52 31.53
N CYS A 116 3.37 3.96 31.62
CA CYS A 116 2.75 4.97 30.76
C CYS A 116 3.58 6.27 30.67
N GLU A 117 4.11 6.75 31.79
CA GLU A 117 4.95 7.96 31.86
C GLU A 117 6.26 7.80 31.09
N THR A 118 6.81 6.58 31.06
CA THR A 118 8.05 6.29 30.31
C THR A 118 7.82 6.30 28.81
N TYR A 119 6.63 5.87 28.35
CA TYR A 119 6.24 6.06 26.95
C TYR A 119 6.10 7.55 26.62
N GLN A 120 5.37 8.32 27.43
CA GLN A 120 5.13 9.75 27.17
C GLN A 120 6.41 10.58 27.24
N GLY A 121 7.31 10.30 28.18
CA GLY A 121 8.63 10.94 28.24
C GLY A 121 9.45 10.74 26.96
N LYS A 122 9.49 9.50 26.44
CA LYS A 122 10.16 9.21 25.16
C LYS A 122 9.47 9.81 23.94
N GLN A 123 8.13 9.90 23.96
CA GLN A 123 7.37 10.57 22.89
C GLN A 123 7.75 12.06 22.82
N ALA A 124 7.82 12.73 23.97
CA ALA A 124 8.25 14.12 24.07
C ALA A 124 9.72 14.33 23.67
N GLU A 125 10.63 13.45 24.12
CA GLU A 125 12.05 13.45 23.74
C GLU A 125 12.23 13.35 22.22
N LEU A 126 11.53 12.40 21.57
CA LEU A 126 11.54 12.27 20.11
C LEU A 126 11.12 13.58 19.44
N ALA A 127 10.02 14.17 19.92
CA ALA A 127 9.45 15.35 19.31
C ALA A 127 10.36 16.59 19.46
N GLU A 128 11.04 16.74 20.59
CA GLU A 128 12.06 17.78 20.79
C GLU A 128 13.25 17.60 19.82
N ILE A 129 13.81 16.38 19.73
CA ILE A 129 14.93 16.07 18.84
C ILE A 129 14.56 16.35 17.37
N VAL A 130 13.36 15.94 16.94
CA VAL A 130 12.89 16.17 15.56
C VAL A 130 12.66 17.65 15.28
N ARG A 131 11.92 18.38 16.14
CA ARG A 131 11.66 19.82 15.96
C ARG A 131 12.96 20.61 15.90
N LYS A 132 13.92 20.31 16.77
CA LYS A 132 15.26 20.90 16.76
C LYS A 132 16.01 20.61 15.46
N GLY A 133 16.06 19.34 15.03
CA GLY A 133 16.74 18.96 13.79
C GLY A 133 16.15 19.63 12.54
N VAL A 134 14.82 19.70 12.45
CA VAL A 134 14.12 20.40 11.36
C VAL A 134 14.38 21.91 11.39
N ALA A 135 14.43 22.53 12.57
CA ALA A 135 14.81 23.94 12.72
C ALA A 135 16.28 24.22 12.35
N GLU A 136 17.18 23.25 12.56
CA GLU A 136 18.58 23.26 12.08
C GLU A 136 18.71 22.98 10.57
N GLY A 137 17.60 22.79 9.84
CA GLY A 137 17.60 22.54 8.38
C GLY A 137 17.84 21.07 7.99
N LYS A 138 17.88 20.15 8.95
CA LYS A 138 18.16 18.73 8.71
C LYS A 138 16.96 17.97 8.17
N LYS A 139 17.24 16.92 7.41
CA LYS A 139 16.29 15.87 7.02
C LYS A 139 16.32 14.75 8.04
N MET A 140 15.16 14.54 8.67
CA MET A 140 14.94 13.59 9.76
C MET A 140 14.12 12.43 9.22
N ALA A 141 14.68 11.22 9.15
CA ALA A 141 13.96 10.02 8.67
C ALA A 141 13.68 9.04 9.80
N PHE A 142 12.40 8.82 10.10
CA PHE A 142 11.96 7.79 11.04
C PHE A 142 11.63 6.50 10.28
N LEU A 143 12.31 5.41 10.59
CA LEU A 143 12.11 4.13 9.90
C LEU A 143 11.07 3.29 10.65
N SER A 144 9.94 3.04 9.99
CA SER A 144 8.83 2.24 10.52
C SER A 144 8.69 0.93 9.76
N PRO A 145 8.71 -0.24 10.42
CA PRO A 145 8.49 -1.53 9.79
C PRO A 145 7.16 -1.61 9.04
N GLY A 146 7.15 -2.27 7.87
CA GLY A 146 5.95 -2.44 7.07
C GLY A 146 5.51 -1.16 6.34
N ASP A 147 4.21 -0.87 6.42
CA ASP A 147 3.57 0.37 5.97
C ASP A 147 3.23 1.23 7.20
N PRO A 148 3.63 2.51 7.28
CA PRO A 148 3.44 3.31 8.50
C PRO A 148 1.98 3.69 8.78
N THR A 149 1.07 3.53 7.82
CA THR A 149 -0.32 4.03 7.85
C THR A 149 -1.37 2.92 7.95
N LEU A 150 -0.95 1.65 7.87
CA LEU A 150 -1.80 0.48 8.06
C LEU A 150 -1.33 -0.31 9.29
N TYR A 151 -1.96 -0.06 10.44
CA TYR A 151 -1.57 -0.61 11.75
C TYR A 151 -0.12 -0.29 12.17
N GLY A 152 0.45 0.80 11.64
CA GLY A 152 1.82 1.22 11.92
C GLY A 152 1.96 1.79 13.34
N ALA A 153 2.79 1.14 14.17
CA ALA A 153 2.98 1.53 15.59
C ALA A 153 3.64 2.91 15.78
N ASP A 154 4.12 3.52 14.70
CA ASP A 154 4.79 4.82 14.67
C ASP A 154 3.93 5.93 14.01
N ALA A 155 2.69 5.61 13.58
CA ALA A 155 1.75 6.55 12.95
C ALA A 155 1.43 7.77 13.82
N TRP A 156 1.47 7.60 15.15
CA TRP A 156 1.28 8.68 16.13
C TRP A 156 2.22 9.88 15.91
N THR A 157 3.42 9.65 15.35
CA THR A 157 4.39 10.71 15.02
C THR A 157 3.83 11.72 14.02
N LEU A 158 2.90 11.32 13.15
CA LEU A 158 2.23 12.20 12.19
C LEU A 158 1.31 13.21 12.88
N GLN A 159 0.66 12.79 13.97
CA GLN A 159 -0.20 13.66 14.78
C GLN A 159 0.61 14.53 15.76
N GLU A 160 1.71 14.00 16.30
CA GLU A 160 2.59 14.75 17.19
C GLU A 160 3.31 15.86 16.43
N LEU A 161 3.89 15.55 15.28
CA LEU A 161 4.74 16.45 14.49
C LEU A 161 3.97 17.17 13.39
N ALA A 162 2.64 17.30 13.53
CA ALA A 162 1.77 17.94 12.55
C ALA A 162 2.19 19.41 12.26
N ASP A 163 2.80 20.08 13.24
CA ASP A 163 3.41 21.42 13.11
C ASP A 163 4.55 21.48 12.06
N LEU A 164 5.17 20.34 11.75
CA LEU A 164 6.26 20.23 10.78
C LEU A 164 5.79 19.82 9.38
N ASN A 165 4.50 19.55 9.18
CA ASN A 165 3.92 18.99 7.95
C ASN A 165 4.67 17.71 7.48
N PRO A 166 4.55 16.61 8.24
CA PRO A 166 5.35 15.41 8.05
C PRO A 166 5.03 14.71 6.73
N SER A 167 6.05 14.18 6.05
CA SER A 167 5.88 13.44 4.79
C SER A 167 5.92 11.93 5.03
N VAL A 168 4.93 11.19 4.55
CA VAL A 168 4.94 9.72 4.59
C VAL A 168 5.56 9.17 3.31
N VAL A 169 6.52 8.25 3.44
CA VAL A 169 6.96 7.39 2.34
C VAL A 169 6.33 6.02 2.53
N PRO A 170 5.44 5.57 1.63
CA PRO A 170 4.75 4.29 1.77
C PRO A 170 5.72 3.10 1.68
N GLY A 171 5.46 2.09 2.49
CA GLY A 171 6.18 0.81 2.50
C GLY A 171 5.23 -0.35 2.24
N LEU A 172 5.76 -1.52 1.89
CA LEU A 172 4.90 -2.70 1.73
C LEU A 172 4.35 -3.13 3.10
N SER A 173 3.06 -3.41 3.19
CA SER A 173 2.53 -4.08 4.37
C SER A 173 2.89 -5.57 4.33
N ALA A 174 2.89 -6.20 5.51
CA ALA A 174 2.91 -7.65 5.62
C ALA A 174 1.72 -8.30 4.89
N PHE A 175 0.61 -7.58 4.69
CA PHE A 175 -0.51 -7.99 3.83
C PHE A 175 -0.09 -8.19 2.36
N ASN A 176 0.59 -7.21 1.74
CA ASN A 176 1.09 -7.32 0.36
C ASN A 176 2.02 -8.55 0.22
N ALA A 177 2.97 -8.69 1.14
CA ALA A 177 3.93 -9.79 1.13
C ALA A 177 3.27 -11.16 1.38
N ALA A 178 2.31 -11.27 2.31
CA ALA A 178 1.60 -12.51 2.59
C ALA A 178 0.72 -12.93 1.40
N ASN A 179 0.02 -11.99 0.74
CA ASN A 179 -0.73 -12.27 -0.47
C ASN A 179 0.19 -12.86 -1.56
N ALA A 180 1.36 -12.26 -1.80
CA ALA A 180 2.32 -12.73 -2.80
C ALA A 180 2.81 -14.18 -2.54
N VAL A 181 3.01 -14.56 -1.27
CA VAL A 181 3.41 -15.93 -0.92
C VAL A 181 2.23 -16.91 -1.07
N LEU A 182 1.01 -16.51 -0.68
CA LEU A 182 -0.22 -17.30 -0.89
C LEU A 182 -0.63 -17.40 -2.36
N ARG A 183 -0.19 -16.46 -3.20
CA ARG A 183 -0.55 -16.30 -4.62
C ARG A 183 -2.05 -16.12 -4.85
N ALA A 184 -2.76 -15.66 -3.82
CA ALA A 184 -4.22 -15.57 -3.79
C ALA A 184 -4.71 -14.15 -4.14
N GLY A 185 -5.56 -14.03 -5.15
CA GLY A 185 -6.37 -12.83 -5.36
C GLY A 185 -7.61 -12.89 -4.47
N LEU A 186 -7.70 -12.03 -3.47
CA LEU A 186 -8.68 -12.17 -2.39
C LEU A 186 -10.06 -11.57 -2.67
N GLY A 187 -10.15 -10.72 -3.70
CA GLY A 187 -11.36 -9.93 -3.98
C GLY A 187 -11.59 -8.88 -2.90
N GLU A 188 -12.77 -8.90 -2.30
CA GLU A 188 -13.14 -8.03 -1.19
C GLU A 188 -12.41 -8.45 0.09
N VAL A 189 -11.92 -7.50 0.88
CA VAL A 189 -11.08 -7.81 2.06
C VAL A 189 -11.50 -6.98 3.26
N ILE A 190 -11.58 -7.61 4.44
CA ILE A 190 -11.69 -6.93 5.72
C ILE A 190 -10.36 -7.14 6.46
N LEU A 191 -9.58 -6.08 6.62
CA LEU A 191 -8.37 -6.06 7.44
C LEU A 191 -8.78 -5.74 8.89
N THR A 192 -8.21 -6.41 9.88
CA THR A 192 -8.47 -6.13 11.31
C THR A 192 -7.29 -6.54 12.20
N THR A 193 -7.26 -6.04 13.44
CA THR A 193 -6.35 -6.48 14.52
C THR A 193 -7.01 -7.54 15.40
N PRO A 194 -6.33 -8.09 16.43
CA PRO A 194 -6.91 -9.13 17.28
C PRO A 194 -8.02 -8.58 18.17
N PHE A 195 -8.99 -9.43 18.48
CA PHE A 195 -10.02 -9.15 19.48
C PHE A 195 -9.52 -9.60 20.86
N CYS A 196 -9.13 -8.66 21.70
CA CYS A 196 -8.74 -8.87 23.09
C CYS A 196 -9.96 -8.91 24.02
N GLY A 197 -9.79 -9.51 25.21
CA GLY A 197 -10.91 -9.93 26.06
C GLY A 197 -11.84 -8.82 26.56
N ASP A 198 -11.38 -7.57 26.59
CA ASP A 198 -12.08 -6.42 27.15
C ASP A 198 -12.68 -5.46 26.09
N ASP A 199 -12.56 -5.80 24.79
CA ASP A 199 -13.08 -5.02 23.64
C ASP A 199 -14.61 -4.90 23.58
N ALA A 200 -15.32 -5.44 24.58
CA ALA A 200 -16.65 -6.05 24.41
C ALA A 200 -17.87 -5.11 24.42
N GLU A 201 -17.76 -3.87 24.94
CA GLU A 201 -18.93 -2.99 25.10
C GLU A 201 -19.03 -1.82 24.11
N GLN A 202 -17.94 -1.42 23.46
CA GLN A 202 -17.92 -0.22 22.59
C GLN A 202 -17.50 -0.47 21.13
N GLN A 203 -16.80 -1.57 20.83
CA GLN A 203 -16.41 -1.91 19.45
C GLN A 203 -17.57 -2.53 18.68
N LYS A 204 -17.76 -2.10 17.43
CA LYS A 204 -18.86 -2.56 16.57
C LYS A 204 -18.45 -3.64 15.57
N ASP A 205 -17.16 -3.77 15.30
CA ASP A 205 -16.56 -4.71 14.36
C ASP A 205 -16.08 -6.00 15.03
N THR A 206 -16.89 -6.56 15.93
CA THR A 206 -16.58 -7.87 16.53
C THR A 206 -16.47 -8.96 15.46
N LEU A 207 -15.68 -10.00 15.73
CA LEU A 207 -15.51 -11.14 14.83
C LEU A 207 -16.85 -11.72 14.34
N GLU A 208 -17.83 -11.85 15.23
CA GLU A 208 -19.17 -12.39 14.94
C GLU A 208 -20.04 -11.44 14.09
N ASN A 209 -19.66 -10.17 13.99
CA ASN A 209 -20.24 -9.21 13.05
C ASN A 209 -19.52 -9.28 11.69
N LEU A 210 -18.18 -9.25 11.69
CA LEU A 210 -17.36 -9.34 10.47
C LEU A 210 -17.56 -10.67 9.71
N ALA A 211 -17.77 -11.78 10.42
CA ALA A 211 -17.99 -13.11 9.83
C ALA A 211 -19.27 -13.22 8.96
N ARG A 212 -20.19 -12.24 9.06
CA ARG A 212 -21.43 -12.19 8.26
C ARG A 212 -21.19 -11.84 6.80
N TYR A 213 -20.04 -11.22 6.49
CA TYR A 213 -19.70 -10.71 5.17
C TYR A 213 -18.91 -11.77 4.39
N ASP A 214 -19.56 -12.90 4.10
CA ASP A 214 -18.95 -14.16 3.62
C ASP A 214 -18.25 -14.08 2.24
N LYS A 215 -18.45 -12.98 1.51
CA LYS A 215 -17.74 -12.65 0.27
C LYS A 215 -16.38 -12.00 0.51
N ALA A 216 -16.17 -11.37 1.66
CA ALA A 216 -14.88 -10.81 2.01
C ALA A 216 -13.95 -11.89 2.57
N THR A 217 -12.66 -11.77 2.27
CA THR A 217 -11.63 -12.46 3.04
C THR A 217 -11.33 -11.63 4.28
N LEU A 218 -11.54 -12.19 5.47
CA LEU A 218 -11.12 -11.59 6.72
C LEU A 218 -9.62 -11.83 6.92
N VAL A 219 -8.87 -10.77 7.22
CA VAL A 219 -7.41 -10.82 7.42
C VAL A 219 -7.07 -10.19 8.77
N ILE A 220 -6.65 -11.04 9.70
CA ILE A 220 -6.36 -10.65 11.08
C ILE A 220 -4.85 -10.50 11.24
N PHE A 221 -4.40 -9.28 11.54
CA PHE A 221 -3.02 -8.94 11.84
C PHE A 221 -2.66 -9.36 13.27
N VAL A 222 -1.50 -10.03 13.43
CA VAL A 222 -0.86 -10.35 14.71
C VAL A 222 -1.83 -10.94 15.74
N PRO A 223 -2.57 -12.04 15.42
CA PRO A 223 -3.75 -12.57 16.13
C PRO A 223 -3.67 -12.85 17.64
N GLY A 224 -2.53 -12.63 18.29
CA GLY A 224 -2.38 -12.73 19.75
C GLY A 224 -2.57 -14.15 20.26
N ASP A 225 -3.61 -14.37 21.06
CA ASP A 225 -4.01 -15.70 21.51
C ASP A 225 -4.74 -16.46 20.39
N MET A 226 -3.97 -17.24 19.64
CA MET A 226 -4.48 -18.14 18.60
C MET A 226 -5.52 -19.15 19.11
N ALA A 227 -5.44 -19.61 20.36
CA ALA A 227 -6.40 -20.59 20.89
C ALA A 227 -7.76 -19.95 21.18
N TYR A 228 -7.76 -18.76 21.78
CA TYR A 228 -8.96 -17.94 21.95
C TYR A 228 -9.58 -17.54 20.61
N LEU A 229 -8.76 -17.09 19.65
CA LEU A 229 -9.24 -16.70 18.33
C LEU A 229 -9.84 -17.87 17.55
N VAL A 230 -9.17 -19.03 17.50
CA VAL A 230 -9.68 -20.24 16.85
C VAL A 230 -11.00 -20.71 17.47
N LYS A 231 -11.19 -20.54 18.78
CA LYS A 231 -12.48 -20.83 19.45
C LYS A 231 -13.62 -19.96 18.91
N ARG A 232 -13.43 -18.64 18.79
CA ARG A 232 -14.46 -17.72 18.26
C ARG A 232 -14.69 -17.92 16.76
N LEU A 233 -13.62 -18.12 15.99
CA LEU A 233 -13.69 -18.47 14.57
C LEU A 233 -14.50 -19.75 14.32
N SER A 234 -14.27 -20.79 15.12
CA SER A 234 -15.01 -22.06 15.06
C SER A 234 -16.49 -21.94 15.43
N ALA A 235 -16.92 -20.84 16.05
CA ALA A 235 -18.31 -20.54 16.35
C ALA A 235 -18.96 -19.62 15.31
N SER A 236 -18.15 -18.90 14.52
CA SER A 236 -18.60 -17.87 13.57
C SER A 236 -18.59 -18.34 12.11
N PHE A 237 -17.73 -19.32 11.77
CA PHE A 237 -17.54 -19.81 10.41
C PHE A 237 -17.81 -21.33 10.29
N PRO A 238 -18.36 -21.80 9.15
CA PRO A 238 -18.42 -23.23 8.82
C PRO A 238 -17.05 -23.91 8.91
N SER A 239 -17.02 -25.18 9.34
CA SER A 239 -15.76 -25.90 9.57
C SER A 239 -14.92 -26.13 8.30
N ASP A 240 -15.55 -26.15 7.13
CA ASP A 240 -14.93 -26.27 5.81
C ASP A 240 -14.46 -24.93 5.23
N THR A 241 -14.70 -23.80 5.92
CA THR A 241 -14.25 -22.48 5.49
C THR A 241 -12.72 -22.48 5.33
N PRO A 242 -12.19 -22.14 4.15
CA PRO A 242 -10.76 -22.10 3.92
C PRO A 242 -10.06 -21.04 4.78
N VAL A 243 -8.85 -21.38 5.24
CA VAL A 243 -7.98 -20.50 6.03
C VAL A 243 -6.53 -20.63 5.61
N ALA A 244 -5.76 -19.56 5.84
CA ALA A 244 -4.31 -19.59 5.70
C ALA A 244 -3.64 -18.79 6.81
N VAL A 245 -2.50 -19.26 7.30
CA VAL A 245 -1.65 -18.52 8.25
C VAL A 245 -0.30 -18.30 7.60
N VAL A 246 0.14 -17.04 7.53
CA VAL A 246 1.49 -16.67 7.04
C VAL A 246 2.27 -16.08 8.21
N ASN A 247 3.44 -16.64 8.53
CA ASN A 247 4.35 -16.09 9.53
C ASN A 247 5.58 -15.45 8.86
N HIS A 248 6.08 -14.34 9.42
CA HIS A 248 7.22 -13.58 8.89
C HIS A 248 7.06 -13.20 7.40
N ALA A 249 5.86 -12.80 6.99
CA ALA A 249 5.54 -12.44 5.62
C ALA A 249 6.55 -11.44 5.03
N GLY A 250 7.22 -11.85 3.95
CA GLY A 250 8.23 -11.04 3.27
C GLY A 250 9.65 -11.19 3.84
N GLN A 251 9.92 -12.12 4.76
CA GLN A 251 11.27 -12.56 5.14
C GLN A 251 11.52 -13.94 4.52
N GLN A 252 12.13 -14.02 3.34
CA GLN A 252 12.10 -15.23 2.50
C GLN A 252 12.55 -16.50 3.25
N GLU A 253 13.65 -16.43 4.00
CA GLU A 253 14.24 -17.57 4.73
C GLU A 253 13.48 -17.93 6.03
N LYS A 254 12.57 -17.08 6.51
CA LYS A 254 11.75 -17.32 7.72
C LYS A 254 10.27 -17.47 7.43
N THR A 255 9.84 -17.21 6.19
CA THR A 255 8.44 -17.25 5.79
C THR A 255 7.93 -18.69 5.85
N GLY A 256 6.97 -18.94 6.73
CA GLY A 256 6.18 -20.16 6.73
C GLY A 256 4.74 -19.87 6.34
N VAL A 257 4.08 -20.89 5.81
CA VAL A 257 2.67 -20.83 5.42
C VAL A 257 2.00 -22.13 5.78
N TYR A 258 0.83 -21.99 6.39
CA TYR A 258 -0.16 -23.05 6.56
C TYR A 258 -1.40 -22.71 5.73
N VAL A 259 -1.98 -23.71 5.07
CA VAL A 259 -3.28 -23.63 4.39
C VAL A 259 -4.11 -24.83 4.84
N GLY A 260 -5.39 -24.60 5.10
CA GLY A 260 -6.33 -25.63 5.55
C GLY A 260 -7.73 -25.07 5.70
N THR A 261 -8.48 -25.57 6.67
CA THR A 261 -9.83 -25.09 7.03
C THR A 261 -9.93 -24.67 8.51
N ILE A 262 -11.03 -24.01 8.88
CA ILE A 262 -11.39 -23.75 10.29
C ILE A 262 -11.39 -25.03 11.12
N GLY A 263 -11.87 -26.14 10.57
CA GLY A 263 -11.88 -27.46 11.20
C GLY A 263 -10.48 -28.02 11.45
N ASP A 264 -9.52 -27.73 10.57
CA ASP A 264 -8.12 -28.15 10.74
C ASP A 264 -7.41 -27.31 11.81
N LEU A 265 -7.59 -25.98 11.81
CA LEU A 265 -7.06 -25.09 12.85
C LEU A 265 -7.54 -25.48 14.25
N LYS A 266 -8.82 -25.88 14.37
CA LYS A 266 -9.42 -26.35 15.62
C LYS A 266 -8.79 -27.64 16.14
N GLN A 267 -8.35 -28.53 15.24
CA GLN A 267 -7.68 -29.78 15.62
C GLN A 267 -6.21 -29.54 16.00
N LYS A 268 -5.51 -28.67 15.26
CA LYS A 268 -4.09 -28.39 15.49
C LYS A 268 -3.75 -26.97 15.01
N SER A 269 -3.41 -26.10 15.95
CA SER A 269 -2.79 -24.82 15.62
C SER A 269 -1.46 -25.06 14.89
N PRO A 270 -1.23 -24.45 13.70
CA PRO A 270 0.06 -24.44 13.02
C PRO A 270 1.07 -23.50 13.69
N VAL A 271 0.59 -22.68 14.66
CA VAL A 271 1.35 -21.67 15.38
C VAL A 271 1.61 -22.13 16.82
N GLN A 272 2.84 -21.95 17.29
CA GLN A 272 3.24 -22.09 18.68
C GLN A 272 3.72 -20.73 19.20
N GLY A 273 3.16 -20.25 20.32
CA GLY A 273 3.53 -18.99 20.95
C GLY A 273 2.97 -17.74 20.26
N THR A 274 3.47 -16.58 20.66
CA THR A 274 3.17 -15.27 20.06
C THR A 274 4.19 -14.92 18.98
N GLY A 275 3.77 -14.17 17.95
CA GLY A 275 4.62 -13.88 16.80
C GLY A 275 3.91 -13.10 15.69
N PHE A 276 4.66 -12.77 14.63
CA PHE A 276 4.20 -11.97 13.51
C PHE A 276 3.46 -12.84 12.48
N TYR A 277 2.16 -13.07 12.74
CA TYR A 277 1.26 -13.82 11.85
C TYR A 277 0.25 -12.91 11.15
N LEU A 278 -0.16 -13.29 9.95
CA LEU A 278 -1.44 -12.89 9.37
C LEU A 278 -2.30 -14.15 9.22
N LEU A 279 -3.51 -14.11 9.76
CA LEU A 279 -4.52 -15.16 9.60
C LEU A 279 -5.57 -14.69 8.59
N TYR A 280 -5.72 -15.44 7.51
CA TYR A 280 -6.71 -15.25 6.46
C TYR A 280 -7.84 -16.26 6.66
N VAL A 281 -9.09 -15.81 6.55
CA VAL A 281 -10.30 -16.65 6.62
C VAL A 281 -11.25 -16.20 5.51
N GLY A 282 -11.57 -17.09 4.57
CA GLY A 282 -12.47 -16.73 3.47
C GLY A 282 -12.44 -17.66 2.27
N LYS A 283 -13.54 -17.68 1.52
CA LYS A 283 -13.76 -18.59 0.38
C LYS A 283 -12.73 -18.41 -0.75
N ALA A 284 -12.18 -17.21 -0.94
CA ALA A 284 -11.18 -16.91 -1.97
C ALA A 284 -9.87 -17.70 -1.82
N LEU A 285 -9.56 -18.21 -0.62
CA LEU A 285 -8.37 -19.02 -0.38
C LEU A 285 -8.49 -20.45 -0.94
N LYS A 286 -9.69 -20.93 -1.30
CA LYS A 286 -9.92 -22.30 -1.78
C LYS A 286 -9.05 -22.65 -2.98
N ASP A 287 -8.90 -21.70 -3.91
CA ASP A 287 -8.16 -21.87 -5.16
C ASP A 287 -6.76 -21.21 -5.11
N ALA A 288 -6.30 -20.79 -3.93
CA ALA A 288 -4.99 -20.19 -3.72
C ALA A 288 -3.88 -21.16 -4.17
N PRO A 289 -3.06 -20.82 -5.19
CA PRO A 289 -2.02 -21.70 -5.71
C PRO A 289 -0.76 -21.67 -4.82
N TYR A 290 -0.92 -21.84 -3.51
CA TYR A 290 0.20 -21.99 -2.58
C TYR A 290 0.86 -23.37 -2.75
N ARG A 291 2.04 -23.41 -3.37
CA ARG A 291 3.01 -24.54 -3.39
C ARG A 291 2.44 -25.95 -3.65
N ALA A 292 1.27 -26.05 -4.30
CA ALA A 292 0.66 -27.34 -4.57
C ALA A 292 1.56 -28.22 -5.46
N ALA A 293 1.62 -29.51 -5.14
CA ALA A 293 2.35 -30.50 -5.90
C ALA A 293 1.55 -30.89 -7.16
N PHE A 294 1.62 -30.07 -8.19
CA PHE A 294 1.06 -30.38 -9.50
C PHE A 294 1.85 -31.52 -10.15
N ALA A 295 1.14 -32.54 -10.66
CA ALA A 295 1.75 -33.76 -11.20
C ALA A 295 2.59 -33.50 -12.46
N ASP A 296 2.14 -32.56 -13.31
CA ASP A 296 2.72 -32.26 -14.62
C ASP A 296 3.30 -30.84 -14.65
N LYS A 297 4.39 -30.60 -13.93
CA LYS A 297 5.13 -29.33 -14.06
C LYS A 297 5.89 -29.26 -15.39
N VAL A 298 5.90 -28.07 -16.01
CA VAL A 298 6.72 -27.77 -17.18
C VAL A 298 8.20 -28.03 -16.85
N LYS A 299 8.86 -28.86 -17.67
CA LYS A 299 10.28 -29.19 -17.51
C LYS A 299 11.13 -28.04 -18.05
N GLY A 300 11.99 -27.48 -17.19
CA GLY A 300 12.92 -26.41 -17.52
C GLY A 300 13.54 -25.81 -16.25
N SER A 301 14.49 -24.90 -16.42
CA SER A 301 15.06 -24.07 -15.35
C SER A 301 14.57 -22.63 -15.37
N GLY A 302 13.71 -22.27 -16.33
CA GLY A 302 13.11 -20.94 -16.43
C GLY A 302 12.03 -20.72 -15.39
N LYS A 303 11.55 -19.48 -15.29
CA LYS A 303 10.61 -19.07 -14.24
C LYS A 303 9.71 -17.93 -14.69
N PHE A 304 8.46 -17.95 -14.24
CA PHE A 304 7.51 -16.86 -14.45
C PHE A 304 7.36 -16.02 -13.19
N TYR A 305 7.42 -14.70 -13.33
CA TYR A 305 7.24 -13.73 -12.27
C TYR A 305 6.06 -12.82 -12.57
N LEU A 306 5.10 -12.71 -11.63
CA LEU A 306 4.09 -11.65 -11.63
C LEU A 306 4.58 -10.53 -10.70
N VAL A 307 4.88 -9.36 -11.25
CA VAL A 307 5.63 -8.30 -10.56
C VAL A 307 4.77 -7.06 -10.33
N GLY A 308 4.54 -6.72 -9.06
CA GLY A 308 3.94 -5.46 -8.64
C GLY A 308 4.94 -4.31 -8.76
N THR A 309 4.58 -3.29 -9.55
CA THR A 309 5.46 -2.16 -9.86
C THR A 309 5.16 -0.88 -9.09
N GLY A 310 4.13 -0.89 -8.23
CA GLY A 310 3.61 0.32 -7.60
C GLY A 310 2.56 1.03 -8.47
N PRO A 311 1.75 1.93 -7.89
CA PRO A 311 0.62 2.54 -8.59
C PRO A 311 1.05 3.68 -9.52
N GLY A 312 2.10 4.41 -9.13
CA GLY A 312 2.44 5.74 -9.65
C GLY A 312 3.82 5.85 -10.25
N ASP A 313 4.68 6.66 -9.64
CA ASP A 313 6.03 6.93 -10.14
C ASP A 313 6.95 5.70 -9.97
N PRO A 314 7.99 5.54 -10.82
CA PRO A 314 8.84 4.33 -10.81
C PRO A 314 9.61 4.08 -9.52
N ASP A 315 9.80 5.12 -8.68
CA ASP A 315 10.50 5.00 -7.40
C ASP A 315 9.66 4.28 -6.33
N LEU A 316 8.36 4.08 -6.56
CA LEU A 316 7.48 3.26 -5.73
C LEU A 316 7.62 1.74 -5.99
N ALA A 317 8.37 1.33 -7.02
CA ALA A 317 8.74 -0.07 -7.18
C ALA A 317 9.71 -0.52 -6.07
N THR A 318 9.59 -1.79 -5.65
CA THR A 318 10.57 -2.42 -4.75
C THR A 318 11.88 -2.68 -5.47
N LEU A 319 12.99 -2.71 -4.73
CA LEU A 319 14.29 -3.09 -5.31
C LEU A 319 14.22 -4.50 -5.93
N ARG A 320 13.49 -5.43 -5.28
CA ARG A 320 13.18 -6.78 -5.82
C ARG A 320 12.45 -6.72 -7.16
N ALA A 321 11.44 -5.86 -7.31
CA ALA A 321 10.71 -5.70 -8.57
C ALA A 321 11.64 -5.17 -9.68
N LEU A 322 12.45 -4.15 -9.38
CA LEU A 322 13.42 -3.58 -10.32
C LEU A 322 14.47 -4.63 -10.75
N GLU A 323 15.00 -5.40 -9.80
CA GLU A 323 15.98 -6.47 -10.06
C GLU A 323 15.40 -7.60 -10.92
N VAL A 324 14.19 -8.08 -10.61
CA VAL A 324 13.51 -9.13 -11.38
C VAL A 324 13.19 -8.66 -12.80
N ILE A 325 12.72 -7.41 -12.97
CA ILE A 325 12.53 -6.82 -14.30
C ILE A 325 13.86 -6.74 -15.06
N GLN A 326 14.93 -6.26 -14.43
CA GLN A 326 16.27 -6.18 -15.03
C GLN A 326 16.84 -7.54 -15.44
N LYS A 327 16.50 -8.63 -14.74
CA LYS A 327 16.88 -10.01 -15.09
C LYS A 327 15.99 -10.68 -16.13
N ALA A 328 14.83 -10.10 -16.47
CA ALA A 328 13.89 -10.71 -17.41
C ALA A 328 14.44 -10.79 -18.85
N ASP A 329 14.28 -11.95 -19.48
CA ASP A 329 14.50 -12.17 -20.92
C ASP A 329 13.29 -11.72 -21.74
N LEU A 330 12.09 -11.93 -21.19
CA LEU A 330 10.80 -11.63 -21.81
C LEU A 330 9.89 -10.90 -20.82
N VAL A 331 9.32 -9.77 -21.23
CA VAL A 331 8.43 -8.96 -20.41
C VAL A 331 7.05 -8.80 -21.06
N PHE A 332 5.99 -9.00 -20.31
CA PHE A 332 4.62 -8.65 -20.66
C PHE A 332 4.18 -7.43 -19.85
N ALA A 333 3.61 -6.42 -20.53
CA ALA A 333 3.20 -5.16 -19.89
C ALA A 333 2.04 -4.47 -20.63
N SER A 334 1.57 -3.35 -20.07
CA SER A 334 0.79 -2.35 -20.80
C SER A 334 1.71 -1.22 -21.27
N GLU A 335 1.39 -0.55 -22.38
CA GLU A 335 2.18 0.55 -22.94
C GLU A 335 2.46 1.64 -21.90
N LYS A 336 1.41 2.14 -21.23
CA LYS A 336 1.51 3.12 -20.12
C LYS A 336 2.40 2.67 -18.96
N LEU A 337 2.48 1.36 -18.68
CA LEU A 337 3.38 0.85 -17.66
C LEU A 337 4.83 0.82 -18.17
N SER A 338 5.05 0.37 -19.40
CA SER A 338 6.38 0.38 -20.02
C SER A 338 6.96 1.78 -20.20
N ASP A 339 6.12 2.79 -20.51
CA ASP A 339 6.54 4.19 -20.60
C ASP A 339 7.12 4.75 -19.29
N ARG A 340 6.68 4.23 -18.14
CA ARG A 340 7.23 4.61 -16.83
C ARG A 340 8.56 3.93 -16.52
N PHE A 341 8.76 2.70 -17.02
CA PHE A 341 9.92 1.85 -16.73
C PHE A 341 10.87 1.70 -17.94
N GLN A 342 10.92 2.69 -18.83
CA GLN A 342 11.74 2.65 -20.06
C GLN A 342 13.23 2.38 -19.78
N LYS A 343 13.75 2.84 -18.64
CA LYS A 343 15.14 2.62 -18.21
C LYS A 343 15.38 1.16 -17.88
N GLU A 344 14.50 0.55 -17.09
CA GLU A 344 14.58 -0.85 -16.65
C GLU A 344 14.25 -1.85 -17.77
N LEU A 345 13.46 -1.41 -18.76
CA LEU A 345 13.06 -2.18 -19.95
C LEU A 345 13.99 -2.00 -21.16
N SER A 346 15.00 -1.15 -21.07
CA SER A 346 15.94 -0.88 -22.16
C SER A 346 16.60 -2.16 -22.65
N GLY A 347 16.46 -2.45 -23.95
CA GLY A 347 17.02 -3.63 -24.61
C GLY A 347 16.26 -4.95 -24.38
N LYS A 348 15.06 -4.93 -23.78
CA LYS A 348 14.25 -6.14 -23.51
C LYS A 348 13.20 -6.40 -24.58
N GLU A 349 12.83 -7.67 -24.77
CA GLU A 349 11.63 -8.04 -25.52
C GLU A 349 10.40 -7.72 -24.64
N VAL A 350 9.63 -6.71 -25.02
CA VAL A 350 8.39 -6.31 -24.34
C VAL A 350 7.18 -6.61 -25.23
N ILE A 351 6.26 -7.43 -24.73
CA ILE A 351 5.03 -7.82 -25.42
C ILE A 351 3.82 -7.14 -24.77
N PHE A 352 3.06 -6.43 -25.60
CA PHE A 352 1.85 -5.70 -25.21
C PHE A 352 0.56 -6.51 -25.46
N GLY A 353 -0.58 -5.99 -24.99
CA GLY A 353 -1.90 -6.52 -25.33
C GLY A 353 -2.36 -7.76 -24.55
N PHE A 354 -1.58 -8.22 -23.56
CA PHE A 354 -1.94 -9.30 -22.63
C PHE A 354 -2.32 -8.81 -21.22
N HIS A 355 -2.22 -7.51 -20.95
CA HIS A 355 -2.74 -6.90 -19.74
C HIS A 355 -4.28 -6.97 -19.71
N ARG A 356 -4.87 -7.13 -18.51
CA ARG A 356 -6.32 -7.13 -18.28
C ARG A 356 -7.11 -8.16 -19.11
N LEU A 357 -6.57 -9.38 -19.23
CA LEU A 357 -7.26 -10.52 -19.85
C LEU A 357 -8.10 -11.36 -18.86
N PHE A 358 -8.35 -10.89 -17.64
CA PHE A 358 -9.25 -11.57 -16.69
C PHE A 358 -10.75 -11.65 -17.09
N PRO A 359 -11.34 -10.77 -17.94
CA PRO A 359 -12.74 -10.91 -18.33
C PRO A 359 -13.05 -12.27 -18.94
N PHE A 360 -14.17 -12.87 -18.53
CA PHE A 360 -14.63 -14.21 -18.92
C PHE A 360 -13.67 -15.37 -18.59
N TYR A 361 -12.59 -15.13 -17.84
CA TYR A 361 -11.71 -16.20 -17.36
C TYR A 361 -12.49 -17.18 -16.46
N GLY A 362 -12.28 -18.48 -16.66
CA GLY A 362 -12.96 -19.54 -15.91
C GLY A 362 -14.45 -19.75 -16.23
N LYS A 363 -15.03 -19.04 -17.19
CA LYS A 363 -16.41 -19.25 -17.69
C LYS A 363 -16.40 -19.74 -19.14
N SER A 364 -17.32 -20.62 -19.52
CA SER A 364 -17.57 -20.88 -20.95
C SER A 364 -18.32 -19.71 -21.59
N CYS A 365 -18.12 -19.45 -22.89
CA CYS A 365 -18.80 -18.34 -23.57
C CYS A 365 -20.32 -18.51 -23.70
N SER A 366 -20.83 -19.73 -23.49
CA SER A 366 -22.25 -20.07 -23.29
C SER A 366 -22.83 -19.59 -21.95
N GLU A 367 -22.02 -19.50 -20.90
CA GLU A 367 -22.46 -19.06 -19.56
C GLU A 367 -22.36 -17.54 -19.37
N VAL A 368 -21.67 -16.84 -20.27
CA VAL A 368 -21.52 -15.38 -20.22
C VAL A 368 -22.79 -14.70 -20.73
N SER A 369 -23.40 -13.86 -19.90
CA SER A 369 -24.61 -13.10 -20.25
C SER A 369 -24.32 -11.99 -21.28
N ASP A 370 -25.35 -11.59 -22.04
CA ASP A 370 -25.23 -10.47 -22.99
C ASP A 370 -24.91 -9.14 -22.30
N ALA A 371 -25.30 -8.98 -21.04
CA ALA A 371 -24.97 -7.81 -20.23
C ALA A 371 -23.47 -7.77 -19.87
N GLU A 372 -22.84 -8.92 -19.61
CA GLU A 372 -21.39 -9.02 -19.43
C GLU A 372 -20.64 -8.81 -20.76
N LYS A 373 -21.10 -9.44 -21.86
CA LYS A 373 -20.53 -9.27 -23.21
C LYS A 373 -20.47 -7.79 -23.62
N LYS A 374 -21.54 -7.02 -23.37
CA LYS A 374 -21.63 -5.59 -23.71
C LYS A 374 -20.70 -4.66 -22.91
N LYS A 375 -20.11 -5.12 -21.80
CA LYS A 375 -19.18 -4.31 -20.99
C LYS A 375 -17.75 -4.28 -21.54
N GLU A 376 -17.39 -5.21 -22.42
CA GLU A 376 -16.02 -5.36 -22.91
C GLU A 376 -15.91 -5.13 -24.42
N LYS A 377 -14.71 -4.77 -24.87
CA LYS A 377 -14.43 -4.39 -26.27
C LYS A 377 -14.10 -5.59 -27.19
N MET A 378 -13.78 -6.73 -26.60
CA MET A 378 -13.40 -7.98 -27.29
C MET A 378 -14.45 -9.05 -26.99
N SER A 379 -14.64 -10.01 -27.91
CA SER A 379 -15.54 -11.13 -27.67
C SER A 379 -14.97 -12.11 -26.65
N CYS A 380 -15.84 -12.94 -26.05
CA CYS A 380 -15.42 -13.98 -25.11
C CYS A 380 -14.42 -14.96 -25.76
N ASP A 381 -14.68 -15.41 -26.99
CA ASP A 381 -13.76 -16.29 -27.73
C ASP A 381 -12.40 -15.63 -27.99
N GLU A 382 -12.38 -14.31 -28.20
CA GLU A 382 -11.14 -13.56 -28.40
C GLU A 382 -10.33 -13.44 -27.09
N PHE A 383 -11.00 -13.22 -25.94
CA PHE A 383 -10.35 -13.28 -24.64
C PHE A 383 -9.73 -14.66 -24.40
N HIS A 384 -10.50 -15.74 -24.57
CA HIS A 384 -10.01 -17.12 -24.39
C HIS A 384 -8.83 -17.44 -25.33
N ARG A 385 -8.91 -17.02 -26.60
CA ARG A 385 -7.80 -17.17 -27.56
C ARG A 385 -6.53 -16.45 -27.11
N LYS A 386 -6.63 -15.22 -26.59
CA LYS A 386 -5.46 -14.46 -26.11
C LYS A 386 -4.93 -14.98 -24.77
N GLN A 387 -5.79 -15.51 -23.88
CA GLN A 387 -5.37 -16.20 -22.66
C GLN A 387 -4.55 -17.45 -23.00
N ALA A 388 -5.03 -18.28 -23.93
CA ALA A 388 -4.30 -19.45 -24.43
C ALA A 388 -2.98 -19.08 -25.14
N GLU A 389 -2.98 -18.02 -25.95
CA GLU A 389 -1.76 -17.51 -26.62
C GLU A 389 -0.71 -17.05 -25.59
N PHE A 390 -1.11 -16.28 -24.58
CA PHE A 390 -0.25 -15.88 -23.47
C PHE A 390 0.37 -17.10 -22.79
N ALA A 391 -0.47 -18.05 -22.40
CA ALA A 391 -0.03 -19.20 -21.63
C ALA A 391 0.92 -20.10 -22.44
N ALA A 392 0.67 -20.29 -23.74
CA ALA A 392 1.57 -21.00 -24.65
C ALA A 392 2.93 -20.30 -24.79
N ARG A 393 2.96 -18.96 -24.92
CA ARG A 393 4.21 -18.17 -24.97
C ARG A 393 5.02 -18.30 -23.68
N VAL A 394 4.38 -18.17 -22.52
CA VAL A 394 5.04 -18.29 -21.21
C VAL A 394 5.59 -19.70 -20.99
N ARG A 395 4.78 -20.75 -21.21
CA ARG A 395 5.19 -22.16 -21.08
C ARG A 395 6.40 -22.47 -21.96
N LYS A 396 6.40 -22.01 -23.22
CA LYS A 396 7.53 -22.16 -24.14
C LYS A 396 8.79 -21.47 -23.62
N ALA A 397 8.71 -20.20 -23.24
CA ALA A 397 9.87 -19.44 -22.77
C ALA A 397 10.46 -20.03 -21.48
N VAL A 398 9.63 -20.47 -20.54
CA VAL A 398 10.08 -21.15 -19.31
C VAL A 398 10.75 -22.51 -19.60
N ALA A 399 10.21 -23.29 -20.54
CA ALA A 399 10.84 -24.55 -20.99
C ALA A 399 12.19 -24.30 -21.69
N GLU A 400 12.36 -23.16 -22.36
CA GLU A 400 13.65 -22.69 -22.92
C GLU A 400 14.64 -22.16 -21.85
N GLY A 401 14.26 -22.16 -20.57
CA GLY A 401 15.13 -21.72 -19.46
C GLY A 401 15.04 -20.23 -19.13
N LYS A 402 14.12 -19.47 -19.75
CA LYS A 402 14.05 -18.00 -19.63
C LYS A 402 13.35 -17.53 -18.36
N THR A 403 13.73 -16.33 -17.92
CA THR A 403 13.02 -15.52 -16.93
C THR A 403 11.94 -14.70 -17.64
N VAL A 404 10.68 -14.97 -17.33
CA VAL A 404 9.51 -14.31 -17.92
C VAL A 404 8.83 -13.44 -16.87
N VAL A 405 8.59 -12.16 -17.15
CA VAL A 405 7.92 -11.23 -16.24
C VAL A 405 6.59 -10.78 -16.82
N MET A 406 5.53 -10.83 -16.02
CA MET A 406 4.30 -10.05 -16.21
C MET A 406 4.34 -8.87 -15.24
N MET A 407 4.46 -7.65 -15.77
CA MET A 407 4.41 -6.43 -14.96
C MET A 407 2.95 -6.03 -14.71
N ASP A 408 2.60 -5.79 -13.46
CA ASP A 408 1.31 -5.22 -13.08
C ASP A 408 1.46 -3.90 -12.31
N SER A 409 0.50 -3.00 -12.47
CA SER A 409 0.52 -1.70 -11.78
C SER A 409 -0.15 -1.82 -10.42
N GLY A 410 0.50 -1.29 -9.40
CA GLY A 410 0.09 -1.46 -8.00
C GLY A 410 0.67 -2.74 -7.40
N ASP A 411 -0.15 -3.46 -6.64
CA ASP A 411 0.13 -4.81 -6.17
C ASP A 411 -0.68 -5.83 -7.00
N PRO A 412 -0.13 -6.96 -7.46
CA PRO A 412 -0.83 -7.86 -8.37
C PRO A 412 -2.00 -8.62 -7.73
N LEU A 413 -2.10 -8.63 -6.40
CA LEU A 413 -3.10 -9.40 -5.65
C LEU A 413 -4.06 -8.54 -4.82
N VAL A 414 -3.85 -7.22 -4.80
CA VAL A 414 -4.84 -6.22 -4.36
C VAL A 414 -5.55 -5.63 -5.58
N TYR A 415 -6.56 -6.34 -6.07
CA TYR A 415 -7.33 -6.03 -7.30
C TYR A 415 -6.49 -5.96 -8.60
N GLY A 416 -5.31 -6.59 -8.64
CA GLY A 416 -4.43 -6.61 -9.81
C GLY A 416 -5.04 -7.33 -11.02
N PRO A 417 -5.09 -6.70 -12.21
CA PRO A 417 -5.75 -7.23 -13.41
C PRO A 417 -5.04 -8.43 -14.06
N SER A 418 -3.87 -8.82 -13.57
CA SER A 418 -3.07 -9.94 -14.09
C SER A 418 -3.02 -11.15 -13.14
N SER A 419 -3.66 -11.08 -11.96
CA SER A 419 -3.74 -12.18 -10.99
C SER A 419 -4.24 -13.52 -11.56
N TRP A 420 -5.11 -13.48 -12.58
CA TRP A 420 -5.62 -14.66 -13.30
C TRP A 420 -4.51 -15.54 -13.89
N THR A 421 -3.33 -14.98 -14.24
CA THR A 421 -2.22 -15.74 -14.81
C THR A 421 -1.67 -16.78 -13.85
N LEU A 422 -1.84 -16.59 -12.53
CA LEU A 422 -1.40 -17.56 -11.50
C LEU A 422 -2.28 -18.81 -11.47
N GLN A 423 -3.55 -18.69 -11.91
CA GLN A 423 -4.45 -19.82 -12.07
C GLN A 423 -4.16 -20.55 -13.40
N GLU A 424 -3.92 -19.78 -14.46
CA GLU A 424 -3.61 -20.31 -15.79
C GLU A 424 -2.27 -21.05 -15.84
N LEU A 425 -1.26 -20.57 -15.11
CA LEU A 425 0.12 -21.07 -15.14
C LEU A 425 0.47 -21.93 -13.91
N LYS A 426 -0.50 -22.66 -13.35
CA LYS A 426 -0.27 -23.59 -12.21
C LYS A 426 0.80 -24.65 -12.49
N ASP A 427 0.94 -25.05 -13.76
CA ASP A 427 1.95 -26.00 -14.26
C ASP A 427 3.37 -25.40 -14.38
N VAL A 428 3.52 -24.08 -14.26
CA VAL A 428 4.78 -23.36 -14.39
C VAL A 428 5.36 -23.04 -13.01
N ASP A 429 6.69 -22.98 -12.86
CA ASP A 429 7.27 -22.36 -11.66
C ASP A 429 7.00 -20.86 -11.68
N THR A 430 6.02 -20.45 -10.87
CA THR A 430 5.58 -19.06 -10.74
C THR A 430 6.11 -18.46 -9.44
N GLU A 431 6.33 -17.14 -9.43
CA GLU A 431 6.55 -16.34 -8.22
C GLU A 431 5.81 -15.01 -8.35
N VAL A 432 5.39 -14.44 -7.22
CA VAL A 432 4.81 -13.09 -7.16
C VAL A 432 5.79 -12.19 -6.43
N VAL A 433 6.18 -11.09 -7.05
CA VAL A 433 6.88 -10.00 -6.37
C VAL A 433 5.82 -9.00 -5.91
N PRO A 434 5.61 -8.80 -4.60
CA PRO A 434 4.60 -7.87 -4.10
C PRO A 434 4.95 -6.43 -4.48
N GLY A 435 3.91 -5.61 -4.65
CA GLY A 435 4.05 -4.19 -4.96
C GLY A 435 3.40 -3.30 -3.90
N LEU A 436 3.63 -2.00 -3.98
CA LEU A 436 2.76 -1.03 -3.32
C LEU A 436 1.41 -1.01 -4.05
N SER A 437 0.30 -1.17 -3.33
CA SER A 437 -1.02 -0.88 -3.90
C SER A 437 -1.24 0.65 -3.99
N CYS A 438 -2.19 1.09 -4.82
CA CYS A 438 -2.71 2.46 -4.74
C CYS A 438 -3.26 2.77 -3.34
N PHE A 439 -3.74 1.75 -2.61
CA PHE A 439 -4.13 1.85 -1.20
C PHE A 439 -2.97 2.33 -0.29
N ASN A 440 -1.79 1.70 -0.38
CA ASN A 440 -0.62 2.13 0.40
C ASN A 440 -0.22 3.58 0.08
N ALA A 441 -0.16 3.91 -1.22
CA ALA A 441 0.18 5.27 -1.66
C ALA A 441 -0.86 6.31 -1.23
N ALA A 442 -2.15 5.97 -1.29
CA ALA A 442 -3.22 6.88 -0.90
C ALA A 442 -3.28 7.09 0.62
N ASN A 443 -3.02 6.06 1.43
CA ASN A 443 -2.89 6.21 2.89
C ASN A 443 -1.71 7.15 3.24
N ALA A 444 -0.57 7.00 2.56
CA ALA A 444 0.57 7.90 2.72
C ALA A 444 0.24 9.35 2.31
N ALA A 445 -0.49 9.55 1.21
CA ALA A 445 -0.95 10.87 0.77
C ALA A 445 -1.93 11.52 1.78
N LEU A 446 -2.76 10.72 2.46
CA LEU A 446 -3.65 11.19 3.54
C LEU A 446 -2.88 11.62 4.80
N ALA A 447 -1.62 11.17 4.94
CA ALA A 447 -0.71 11.44 6.06
C ALA A 447 -1.29 11.07 7.45
N GLN A 448 -1.98 9.94 7.53
CA GLN A 448 -2.61 9.45 8.77
C GLN A 448 -2.74 7.93 8.79
N GLY A 449 -2.86 7.35 9.99
CA GLY A 449 -3.38 6.00 10.14
C GLY A 449 -4.85 5.95 9.70
N ILE A 450 -5.20 4.92 8.93
CA ILE A 450 -6.57 4.72 8.42
C ILE A 450 -7.40 3.76 9.26
N ALA A 451 -6.76 3.03 10.19
CA ALA A 451 -7.40 2.12 11.14
C ALA A 451 -7.52 2.71 12.56
N ASP A 452 -7.25 4.01 12.72
CA ASP A 452 -7.21 4.70 14.01
C ASP A 452 -8.61 5.24 14.42
N ASP A 453 -9.66 4.41 14.41
CA ASP A 453 -11.00 4.74 14.96
C ASP A 453 -11.21 4.02 16.31
N ARG A 454 -11.72 4.75 17.33
CA ARG A 454 -11.97 4.19 18.68
C ARG A 454 -13.08 3.12 18.72
N ARG A 455 -13.93 3.03 17.69
CA ARG A 455 -15.09 2.12 17.62
C ARG A 455 -14.90 0.98 16.62
N PHE A 456 -13.89 1.11 15.76
CA PHE A 456 -13.60 0.21 14.63
C PHE A 456 -12.09 0.07 14.46
N HIS A 457 -11.57 -1.13 14.68
CA HIS A 457 -10.20 -1.47 14.31
C HIS A 457 -10.07 -1.94 12.85
N SER A 458 -11.20 -2.22 12.21
CA SER A 458 -11.26 -2.84 10.89
C SER A 458 -11.23 -1.83 9.74
N VAL A 459 -10.54 -2.18 8.66
CA VAL A 459 -10.54 -1.47 7.38
C VAL A 459 -11.10 -2.39 6.29
N VAL A 460 -12.12 -1.93 5.59
CA VAL A 460 -12.70 -2.64 4.44
C VAL A 460 -12.02 -2.16 3.15
N LEU A 461 -11.42 -3.08 2.41
CA LEU A 461 -11.03 -2.87 1.01
C LEU A 461 -12.17 -3.39 0.15
N ALA A 462 -12.91 -2.47 -0.47
CA ALA A 462 -14.09 -2.79 -1.25
C ALA A 462 -13.99 -2.32 -2.70
N SER A 463 -14.60 -3.06 -3.62
CA SER A 463 -14.75 -2.66 -5.01
C SER A 463 -16.10 -1.99 -5.29
N GLY A 464 -16.22 -1.36 -6.46
CA GLY A 464 -17.50 -0.84 -6.97
C GLY A 464 -18.61 -1.86 -7.21
N TRP A 465 -18.38 -3.15 -6.93
CA TRP A 465 -19.36 -4.23 -7.07
C TRP A 465 -19.94 -4.70 -5.73
N SER A 466 -19.27 -4.43 -4.62
CA SER A 466 -19.59 -4.94 -3.27
C SER A 466 -20.04 -3.87 -2.28
N VAL A 467 -19.87 -2.58 -2.60
CA VAL A 467 -20.08 -1.46 -1.66
C VAL A 467 -21.45 -1.48 -0.97
N GLU A 468 -22.51 -1.89 -1.65
CA GLU A 468 -23.88 -2.01 -1.07
C GLU A 468 -23.95 -3.06 0.04
N GLU A 469 -23.22 -4.15 -0.11
CA GLU A 469 -23.17 -5.23 0.88
C GLU A 469 -22.23 -4.90 2.03
N MET A 470 -21.17 -4.11 1.78
CA MET A 470 -20.15 -3.79 2.78
C MET A 470 -20.45 -2.51 3.57
N ALA A 471 -21.19 -1.54 3.01
CA ALA A 471 -21.48 -0.26 3.66
C ALA A 471 -22.18 -0.37 5.03
N PRO A 472 -23.05 -1.36 5.31
CA PRO A 472 -23.62 -1.58 6.63
C PRO A 472 -22.60 -1.82 7.76
N LEU A 473 -21.33 -2.16 7.47
CA LEU A 473 -20.28 -2.28 8.49
C LEU A 473 -19.96 -0.94 9.17
N GLN A 474 -20.11 0.17 8.46
CA GLN A 474 -19.70 1.52 8.89
C GLN A 474 -18.23 1.70 9.33
N CYS A 475 -17.40 0.66 9.21
CA CYS A 475 -15.95 0.72 9.38
C CYS A 475 -15.31 1.65 8.35
N THR A 476 -14.04 2.01 8.54
CA THR A 476 -13.29 2.74 7.52
C THR A 476 -13.20 1.91 6.24
N MET A 477 -13.69 2.45 5.14
CA MET A 477 -13.76 1.76 3.86
C MET A 477 -12.92 2.50 2.82
N ALA A 478 -11.99 1.77 2.17
CA ALA A 478 -11.21 2.22 1.03
C ALA A 478 -11.76 1.57 -0.25
N LEU A 479 -12.31 2.40 -1.14
CA LEU A 479 -13.00 1.99 -2.35
C LEU A 479 -12.08 2.01 -3.57
N PHE A 480 -11.91 0.83 -4.17
CA PHE A 480 -11.29 0.61 -5.47
C PHE A 480 -12.35 0.83 -6.55
N THR A 481 -12.31 2.03 -7.14
CA THR A 481 -13.43 2.58 -7.93
C THR A 481 -13.70 1.85 -9.24
N MET A 482 -12.68 1.21 -9.85
CA MET A 482 -12.77 0.27 -10.98
C MET A 482 -13.73 0.66 -12.13
N ARG A 483 -13.87 1.97 -12.43
CA ARG A 483 -14.78 2.56 -13.43
C ARG A 483 -16.28 2.56 -13.07
N THR A 484 -16.65 2.30 -11.81
CA THR A 484 -18.03 2.45 -11.34
C THR A 484 -18.41 3.93 -11.23
N GLU A 485 -19.68 4.24 -11.51
CA GLU A 485 -20.23 5.60 -11.49
C GLU A 485 -20.14 6.21 -10.09
N PHE A 486 -19.49 7.38 -9.97
CA PHE A 486 -19.30 8.08 -8.69
C PHE A 486 -20.61 8.33 -7.94
N LYS A 487 -21.66 8.74 -8.66
CA LYS A 487 -22.99 8.98 -8.07
C LYS A 487 -23.54 7.71 -7.39
N LYS A 488 -23.39 6.54 -8.02
CA LYS A 488 -23.86 5.27 -7.44
C LYS A 488 -23.17 4.97 -6.10
N PHE A 489 -21.86 5.25 -5.99
CA PHE A 489 -21.15 5.13 -4.71
C PHE A 489 -21.76 6.06 -3.65
N ILE A 490 -21.91 7.35 -3.95
CA ILE A 490 -22.43 8.31 -2.98
C ILE A 490 -23.88 7.98 -2.58
N ASP A 491 -24.73 7.59 -3.52
CA ASP A 491 -26.11 7.17 -3.23
C ASP A 491 -26.15 6.01 -2.22
N ILE A 492 -25.33 4.98 -2.42
CA ILE A 492 -25.22 3.82 -1.52
C ILE A 492 -24.64 4.23 -0.17
N LEU A 493 -23.54 4.99 -0.16
CA LEU A 493 -22.91 5.43 1.08
C LEU A 493 -23.85 6.32 1.89
N SER A 494 -24.61 7.23 1.27
CA SER A 494 -25.61 8.06 1.92
C SER A 494 -26.81 7.30 2.50
N ALA A 495 -27.06 6.06 2.07
CA ALA A 495 -28.08 5.20 2.67
C ALA A 495 -27.60 4.50 3.96
N HIS A 496 -26.28 4.41 4.18
CA HIS A 496 -25.69 3.64 5.29
C HIS A 496 -24.82 4.46 6.26
N TYR A 497 -24.23 5.57 5.82
CA TYR A 497 -23.36 6.42 6.63
C TYR A 497 -24.03 7.76 6.98
N PRO A 498 -23.82 8.28 8.20
CA PRO A 498 -24.24 9.63 8.57
C PRO A 498 -23.78 10.72 7.57
N PRO A 499 -24.59 11.77 7.31
CA PRO A 499 -24.22 12.84 6.37
C PRO A 499 -22.97 13.64 6.75
N ASP A 500 -22.53 13.56 8.01
CA ASP A 500 -21.32 14.17 8.57
C ASP A 500 -20.13 13.21 8.66
N THR A 501 -20.27 11.94 8.23
CA THR A 501 -19.11 11.04 8.12
C THR A 501 -18.07 11.67 7.18
N PRO A 502 -16.78 11.74 7.57
CA PRO A 502 -15.75 12.28 6.71
C PRO A 502 -15.46 11.32 5.54
N VAL A 503 -15.17 11.93 4.40
CA VAL A 503 -14.82 11.27 3.15
C VAL A 503 -13.56 11.92 2.60
N ALA A 504 -12.61 11.12 2.13
CA ALA A 504 -11.42 11.60 1.44
C ALA A 504 -11.33 10.99 0.04
N ILE A 505 -11.12 11.82 -0.97
CA ILE A 505 -10.85 11.39 -2.34
C ILE A 505 -9.37 11.59 -2.60
N VAL A 506 -8.65 10.52 -2.90
CA VAL A 506 -7.23 10.56 -3.28
C VAL A 506 -7.10 10.27 -4.77
N SER A 507 -6.69 11.28 -5.52
CA SER A 507 -6.50 11.22 -6.98
C SER A 507 -5.03 11.08 -7.32
N SER A 508 -4.73 10.23 -8.30
CA SER A 508 -3.36 9.91 -8.76
C SER A 508 -2.38 9.58 -7.62
N ALA A 509 -2.82 8.78 -6.65
CA ALA A 509 -1.99 8.32 -5.54
C ALA A 509 -0.68 7.69 -6.03
N GLY A 510 0.44 8.18 -5.51
CA GLY A 510 1.79 7.78 -5.86
C GLY A 510 2.39 8.47 -7.09
N TYR A 511 1.71 9.43 -7.73
CA TYR A 511 2.27 10.24 -8.82
C TYR A 511 2.60 11.66 -8.31
N ALA A 512 3.83 11.92 -7.89
CA ALA A 512 4.22 13.10 -7.13
C ALA A 512 3.88 14.44 -7.80
N GLY A 513 3.86 14.50 -9.14
CA GLY A 513 3.50 15.71 -9.89
C GLY A 513 2.01 16.00 -10.02
N ARG A 514 1.11 15.10 -9.59
CA ARG A 514 -0.36 15.23 -9.78
C ARG A 514 -1.22 14.52 -8.71
N GLU A 515 -0.60 14.05 -7.63
CA GLU A 515 -1.29 13.51 -6.47
C GLU A 515 -2.13 14.62 -5.80
N MET A 516 -3.39 14.32 -5.50
CA MET A 516 -4.30 15.28 -4.88
C MET A 516 -5.19 14.60 -3.83
N VAL A 517 -5.34 15.24 -2.68
CA VAL A 517 -6.23 14.81 -1.59
C VAL A 517 -7.33 15.84 -1.40
N SER A 518 -8.60 15.41 -1.45
CA SER A 518 -9.77 16.23 -1.14
C SER A 518 -10.56 15.59 0.01
N LYS A 519 -10.47 16.16 1.23
CA LYS A 519 -11.29 15.77 2.39
C LYS A 519 -12.58 16.61 2.43
N ARG A 520 -13.74 15.95 2.62
CA ARG A 520 -15.08 16.56 2.72
C ARG A 520 -15.96 15.75 3.70
N ARG A 521 -17.16 16.24 4.01
CA ARG A 521 -18.22 15.45 4.67
C ARG A 521 -19.08 14.78 3.59
N LEU A 522 -19.69 13.62 3.88
CA LEU A 522 -20.50 12.86 2.90
C LEU A 522 -21.62 13.69 2.26
N SER A 523 -22.33 14.50 3.04
CA SER A 523 -23.31 15.49 2.57
C SER A 523 -22.78 16.44 1.48
N GLY A 524 -21.51 16.82 1.57
CA GLY A 524 -20.82 17.68 0.60
C GLY A 524 -20.46 17.00 -0.73
N LEU A 525 -20.83 15.74 -0.93
CA LEU A 525 -20.63 14.97 -2.16
C LEU A 525 -21.94 14.65 -2.92
N MET A 526 -23.09 15.06 -2.39
CA MET A 526 -24.41 14.74 -2.98
C MET A 526 -24.80 15.62 -4.19
N GLY A 527 -24.00 16.65 -4.51
CA GLY A 527 -24.21 17.56 -5.65
C GLY A 527 -23.37 17.20 -6.89
N GLN A 528 -23.85 17.56 -8.09
CA GLN A 528 -23.17 17.24 -9.36
C GLN A 528 -21.76 17.84 -9.47
N GLU A 529 -21.55 19.05 -8.94
CA GLU A 529 -20.25 19.75 -8.88
C GLU A 529 -19.16 18.93 -8.15
N ALA A 530 -19.54 18.03 -7.24
CA ALA A 530 -18.60 17.16 -6.53
C ALA A 530 -17.98 16.07 -7.44
N THR A 531 -18.54 15.85 -8.64
CA THR A 531 -18.10 14.82 -9.59
C THR A 531 -17.33 15.37 -10.79
N GLU A 532 -17.37 16.70 -11.00
CA GLU A 532 -16.71 17.33 -12.12
C GLU A 532 -15.19 17.26 -11.98
N ASN A 533 -14.52 16.78 -13.03
CA ASN A 533 -13.06 16.74 -13.19
C ASN A 533 -12.28 15.71 -12.33
N LEU A 534 -12.91 14.67 -11.77
CA LEU A 534 -12.16 13.54 -11.21
C LEU A 534 -11.37 12.81 -12.31
N PRO A 535 -10.06 12.52 -12.13
CA PRO A 535 -9.27 11.79 -13.11
C PRO A 535 -9.66 10.30 -13.14
N PHE A 536 -9.13 9.54 -14.11
CA PHE A 536 -9.36 8.09 -14.19
C PHE A 536 -8.84 7.31 -12.96
N GLU A 537 -7.85 7.86 -12.26
CA GLU A 537 -7.09 7.19 -11.21
C GLU A 537 -7.43 7.83 -9.86
N TYR A 538 -8.42 7.31 -9.14
CA TYR A 538 -8.79 7.80 -7.81
C TYR A 538 -9.36 6.71 -6.90
N MET A 539 -9.16 6.90 -5.60
CA MET A 539 -9.76 6.11 -4.52
C MET A 539 -10.66 7.01 -3.67
N ILE A 540 -11.71 6.42 -3.10
CA ILE A 540 -12.59 7.07 -2.11
C ILE A 540 -12.37 6.36 -0.77
N TYR A 541 -12.17 7.13 0.29
CA TYR A 541 -12.12 6.67 1.67
C TYR A 541 -13.30 7.26 2.42
N ILE A 542 -13.99 6.48 3.25
CA ILE A 542 -15.07 6.95 4.12
C ILE A 542 -14.94 6.29 5.51
N GLY A 543 -15.12 7.08 6.57
CA GLY A 543 -15.03 6.60 7.96
C GLY A 543 -14.51 7.67 8.90
N ASP A 544 -14.78 7.54 10.20
CA ASP A 544 -14.39 8.56 11.20
C ASP A 544 -12.88 8.58 11.49
N SER A 545 -12.11 7.54 11.11
CA SER A 545 -10.63 7.61 11.19
C SER A 545 -10.05 8.76 10.37
N LEU A 546 -10.79 9.28 9.38
CA LEU A 546 -10.40 10.43 8.55
C LEU A 546 -10.53 11.80 9.25
N ASP A 547 -11.13 11.86 10.45
CA ASP A 547 -11.47 13.09 11.19
C ASP A 547 -10.34 13.58 12.12
N VAL A 548 -9.11 13.69 11.59
CA VAL A 548 -7.98 14.33 12.30
C VAL A 548 -8.09 15.86 12.21
N GLY A 549 -8.92 16.46 13.08
CA GLY A 549 -9.04 17.92 13.15
C GLY A 549 -10.14 18.50 14.05
N ALA A 550 -11.08 17.71 14.55
CA ALA A 550 -12.01 18.15 15.58
C ALA A 550 -11.60 17.55 16.94
N GLU A 551 -11.58 18.38 17.98
CA GLU A 551 -11.65 17.87 19.36
C GLU A 551 -12.96 17.09 19.50
N ARG A 552 -12.87 15.78 19.81
CA ARG A 552 -13.99 14.88 20.13
C ARG A 552 -13.81 14.30 21.52
#